data_AF-A0AAC9ISL2-F1
#
_entry.id   AF-A0AAC9ISL2-F1
#
_cell.length_a   1.000
_cell.length_b   1.000
_cell.length_c   1.000
_cell.angle_alpha   90.00
_cell.angle_beta   90.00
_cell.angle_gamma   90.00
#
_symmetry.space_group_name_H-M   'P 1'
#
loop_
_entity.id
_entity.type
_entity.pdbx_description
1 polymer ?
#
loop_
_entity_poly.entity_id
_entity_poly.type
_entity_poly.pdbx_seq_one_letter_code
_entity_poly.pdbx_strand_id
1 'polypeptide(L)'
;MQLQGNQTPLYKRFRTTTPERSWCINQVQTQESYWTLERCMEEASQFPLREQWERESPISYSRAIKRGWLTKCTTHIKGFQKKPAVPAKWTLDRCIETARQCKKRSEFKKRFHYVYERARLKGWLDICCSHMR
;
A
#
# COMPACT_ATOMS: atom_id res chain seq x y z
N MET A 1 75.37 21.54 12.47
CA MET A 1 74.42 20.72 13.21
C MET A 1 73.38 20.19 12.24
N GLN A 2 73.22 18.88 12.17
CA GLN A 2 72.20 18.22 11.35
C GLN A 2 70.83 18.47 11.99
N LEU A 3 69.85 18.93 11.21
CA LEU A 3 68.43 18.80 11.56
C LEU A 3 67.78 17.95 10.49
N GLN A 4 67.56 16.68 10.84
CA GLN A 4 66.74 15.73 10.11
C GLN A 4 65.26 16.06 10.27
N GLY A 5 64.46 15.74 9.24
CA GLY A 5 63.02 15.51 9.33
C GLY A 5 62.17 16.76 9.05
N ASN A 6 61.20 16.75 8.15
CA ASN A 6 60.14 15.74 8.08
C ASN A 6 59.70 15.48 6.63
N GLN A 7 60.15 14.37 6.05
CA GLN A 7 59.47 13.82 4.88
C GLN A 7 58.16 13.20 5.38
N THR A 8 57.02 13.84 5.09
CA THR A 8 55.71 13.24 5.36
C THR A 8 55.60 11.92 4.59
N PRO A 9 55.39 10.79 5.29
CA PRO A 9 55.38 9.49 4.65
C PRO A 9 54.23 9.39 3.64
N LEU A 10 54.50 8.72 2.52
CA LEU A 10 53.63 8.59 1.33
C LEU A 10 52.17 8.22 1.65
N TYR A 11 51.92 7.53 2.76
CA TYR A 11 50.59 7.08 3.16
C TYR A 11 49.69 8.18 3.76
N LYS A 12 50.23 9.35 4.14
CA LYS A 12 49.46 10.51 4.64
C LYS A 12 49.01 11.48 3.55
N ARG A 13 49.25 11.15 2.28
CA ARG A 13 48.75 11.93 1.14
C ARG A 13 47.32 11.47 0.89
N PHE A 14 46.33 12.24 1.33
CA PHE A 14 44.94 12.00 0.95
C PHE A 14 44.86 12.00 -0.59
N ARG A 15 44.43 10.88 -1.18
CA ARG A 15 44.25 10.76 -2.63
C ARG A 15 43.09 11.68 -3.03
N THR A 16 43.39 12.85 -3.59
CA THR A 16 42.36 13.81 -4.05
C THR A 16 41.72 13.40 -5.37
N THR A 17 42.23 12.37 -6.04
CA THR A 17 41.57 11.80 -7.22
C THR A 17 40.64 10.68 -6.75
N THR A 18 39.39 11.03 -6.42
CA THR A 18 38.30 10.07 -6.49
C THR A 18 38.20 9.60 -7.95
N PRO A 19 38.44 8.31 -8.26
CA PRO A 19 38.20 7.83 -9.60
C PRO A 19 36.69 7.85 -9.82
N GLU A 20 36.21 8.74 -10.69
CA GLU A 20 34.82 8.68 -11.12
C GLU A 20 34.60 7.32 -11.79
N ARG A 21 33.77 6.48 -11.16
CA ARG A 21 33.30 5.24 -11.74
C ARG A 21 32.25 5.58 -12.81
N SER A 22 32.72 6.10 -13.95
CA SER A 22 31.91 6.42 -15.12
C SER A 22 31.30 5.18 -15.80
N TRP A 23 31.60 3.98 -15.31
CA TRP A 23 31.05 2.70 -15.76
C TRP A 23 29.53 2.55 -15.58
N CYS A 24 28.87 3.45 -14.85
CA CYS A 24 27.43 3.37 -14.60
C CYS A 24 26.58 4.38 -15.39
N ILE A 25 27.13 5.13 -16.35
CA ILE A 25 26.37 6.18 -17.05
C ILE A 25 25.56 5.64 -18.24
N ASN A 26 25.87 4.44 -18.73
CA ASN A 26 25.11 3.83 -19.83
C ASN A 26 24.53 2.48 -19.42
N GLN A 27 23.55 2.49 -18.51
CA GLN A 27 22.56 1.43 -18.54
C GLN A 27 21.67 1.66 -19.76
N VAL A 28 22.02 0.99 -20.85
CA VAL A 28 21.13 0.71 -21.97
C VAL A 28 19.77 0.33 -21.38
N GLN A 29 18.70 1.02 -21.75
CA GLN A 29 17.33 0.73 -21.32
C GLN A 29 16.90 -0.65 -21.86
N THR A 30 17.38 -1.71 -21.22
CA THR A 30 17.11 -3.08 -21.61
C THR A 30 15.69 -3.46 -21.21
N GLN A 31 14.75 -3.48 -22.17
CA GLN A 31 13.48 -4.21 -22.13
C GLN A 31 12.46 -3.90 -21.00
N GLU A 32 12.80 -3.08 -20.01
CA GLU A 32 11.83 -2.49 -19.06
C GLU A 32 10.90 -1.48 -19.75
N SER A 33 11.33 -0.94 -20.88
CA SER A 33 10.74 0.20 -21.60
C SER A 33 9.44 -0.11 -22.36
N TYR A 34 9.29 -1.30 -22.96
CA TYR A 34 8.17 -1.50 -23.90
C TYR A 34 6.79 -1.47 -23.22
N TRP A 35 6.68 -2.02 -22.00
CA TRP A 35 5.43 -2.07 -21.25
C TRP A 35 5.46 -1.08 -20.08
N THR A 36 5.05 0.14 -20.38
CA THR A 36 4.80 1.21 -19.41
C THR A 36 3.41 1.05 -18.79
N LEU A 37 3.17 1.74 -17.67
CA LEU A 37 1.87 1.75 -17.00
C LEU A 37 0.78 2.30 -17.93
N GLU A 38 1.11 3.32 -18.72
CA GLU A 38 0.23 3.96 -19.71
C GLU A 38 -0.25 2.98 -20.77
N ARG A 39 0.67 2.25 -21.42
CA ARG A 39 0.29 1.26 -22.45
C ARG A 39 -0.53 0.12 -21.89
N CYS A 40 -0.22 -0.34 -20.68
CA CYS A 40 -1.06 -1.33 -19.99
C CYS A 40 -2.46 -0.80 -19.69
N MET A 41 -2.62 0.50 -19.38
CA MET A 41 -3.93 1.12 -19.18
C MET A 41 -4.70 1.25 -20.50
N GLU A 42 -4.04 1.65 -21.58
CA GLU A 42 -4.64 1.74 -22.92
C GLU A 42 -5.17 0.40 -23.39
N GLU A 43 -4.38 -0.67 -23.28
CA GLU A 43 -4.87 -2.02 -23.61
C GLU A 43 -5.99 -2.46 -22.67
N ALA A 44 -5.83 -2.28 -21.36
CA ALA A 44 -6.87 -2.66 -20.41
C ALA A 44 -8.20 -1.93 -20.68
N SER A 45 -8.15 -0.68 -21.16
CA SER A 45 -9.34 0.12 -21.52
C SER A 45 -10.10 -0.43 -22.72
N GLN A 46 -9.47 -1.24 -23.58
CA GLN A 46 -10.17 -1.88 -24.71
C GLN A 46 -11.08 -3.02 -24.24
N PHE A 47 -10.78 -3.62 -23.09
CA PHE A 47 -11.50 -4.77 -22.58
C PHE A 47 -12.49 -4.37 -21.48
N PRO A 48 -13.78 -4.71 -21.62
CA PRO A 48 -14.78 -4.42 -20.59
C PRO A 48 -14.70 -5.38 -19.40
N LEU A 49 -14.18 -6.60 -19.60
CA LEU A 49 -14.03 -7.64 -18.58
C LEU A 49 -12.58 -8.06 -18.39
N ARG A 50 -12.20 -8.35 -17.13
CA ARG A 50 -10.87 -8.84 -16.77
C ARG A 50 -10.54 -10.19 -17.41
N GLU A 51 -11.50 -11.11 -17.40
CA GLU A 51 -11.32 -12.45 -17.98
C GLU A 51 -11.01 -12.37 -19.48
N GLN A 52 -11.63 -11.39 -20.14
CA GLN A 52 -11.39 -11.11 -21.54
C GLN A 52 -9.97 -10.57 -21.77
N TRP A 53 -9.54 -9.61 -20.94
CA TRP A 53 -8.18 -9.08 -20.99
C TRP A 53 -7.11 -10.14 -20.71
N GLU A 54 -7.36 -11.06 -19.78
CA GLU A 54 -6.46 -12.17 -19.47
C GLU A 54 -6.34 -13.16 -20.64
N ARG A 55 -7.43 -13.43 -21.35
CA ARG A 55 -7.45 -14.34 -22.50
C ARG A 55 -6.83 -13.73 -23.75
N GLU A 56 -7.16 -12.48 -24.05
CA GLU A 56 -6.73 -11.80 -25.28
C GLU A 56 -5.34 -11.18 -25.18
N SER A 57 -4.93 -10.72 -23.98
CA SER A 57 -3.64 -10.06 -23.77
C SER A 57 -2.92 -10.56 -22.50
N PRO A 58 -2.52 -11.85 -22.46
CA PRO A 58 -1.92 -12.46 -21.28
C PRO A 58 -0.60 -11.80 -20.86
N ILE A 59 0.17 -11.28 -21.83
CA ILE A 59 1.46 -10.62 -21.56
C ILE A 59 1.24 -9.33 -20.78
N SER A 60 0.35 -8.47 -21.25
CA SER A 60 -0.01 -7.18 -20.63
C SER A 60 -0.56 -7.39 -19.22
N TYR A 61 -1.48 -8.34 -19.09
CA TYR A 61 -2.10 -8.71 -17.82
C TYR A 61 -1.08 -9.26 -16.81
N SER A 62 -0.18 -10.16 -17.22
CA SER A 62 0.87 -10.70 -16.36
C SER A 62 1.82 -9.61 -15.84
N ARG A 63 2.10 -8.59 -16.66
CA ARG A 63 2.97 -7.46 -16.30
C ARG A 63 2.27 -6.54 -15.32
N ALA A 64 0.97 -6.29 -15.53
CA ALA A 64 0.13 -5.54 -14.59
C ALA A 64 0.03 -6.24 -13.23
N ILE A 65 -0.01 -7.58 -13.18
CA ILE A 65 0.05 -8.34 -11.92
C ILE A 65 1.41 -8.17 -11.24
N LYS A 66 2.51 -8.46 -11.95
CA LYS A 66 3.87 -8.41 -11.40
C LYS A 66 4.24 -7.04 -10.82
N ARG A 67 3.72 -5.97 -11.41
CA ARG A 67 3.96 -4.58 -10.99
C ARG A 67 2.86 -3.99 -10.10
N GLY A 68 1.81 -4.75 -9.78
CA GLY A 68 0.70 -4.27 -8.96
C GLY A 68 -0.16 -3.18 -9.62
N TRP A 69 -0.15 -3.07 -10.94
CA TRP A 69 -0.89 -2.06 -11.71
C TRP A 69 -2.35 -2.44 -11.97
N LEU A 70 -2.76 -3.66 -11.63
CA LEU A 70 -4.11 -4.16 -11.81
C LEU A 70 -5.17 -3.15 -11.33
N THR A 71 -5.04 -2.62 -10.12
CA THR A 71 -6.03 -1.69 -9.55
C THR A 71 -6.18 -0.40 -10.35
N LYS A 72 -5.11 0.07 -11.01
CA LYS A 72 -5.14 1.26 -11.87
C LYS A 72 -5.70 0.96 -13.25
N CYS A 73 -5.34 -0.19 -13.82
CA CYS A 73 -5.77 -0.58 -15.17
C CYS A 73 -7.24 -1.00 -15.24
N THR A 74 -7.87 -1.33 -14.11
CA THR A 74 -9.22 -1.93 -14.07
C THR A 74 -10.25 -1.02 -13.38
N THR A 75 -9.96 0.27 -13.26
CA THR A 75 -10.88 1.24 -12.66
C THR A 75 -12.20 1.36 -13.42
N HIS A 76 -12.19 1.14 -14.74
CA HIS A 76 -13.37 1.16 -15.61
C HIS A 76 -14.19 -0.14 -15.53
N ILE A 77 -13.60 -1.24 -15.04
CA ILE A 77 -14.25 -2.55 -14.98
C ILE A 77 -15.18 -2.60 -13.75
N LYS A 78 -16.48 -2.46 -14.01
CA LYS A 78 -17.53 -2.59 -12.98
C LYS A 78 -17.50 -4.00 -12.38
N GLY A 79 -17.36 -4.11 -11.06
CA GLY A 79 -17.32 -5.40 -10.34
C GLY A 79 -15.94 -5.83 -9.81
N PHE A 80 -14.85 -5.15 -10.21
CA PHE A 80 -13.50 -5.49 -9.75
C PHE A 80 -13.10 -4.85 -8.40
N GLN A 81 -14.00 -4.08 -7.77
CA GLN A 81 -13.71 -3.55 -6.44
C GLN A 81 -13.51 -4.71 -5.47
N LYS A 82 -12.29 -4.80 -4.90
CA LYS A 82 -12.01 -5.77 -3.85
C LYS A 82 -13.08 -5.63 -2.78
N LYS A 83 -13.84 -6.69 -2.53
CA LYS A 83 -14.64 -6.79 -1.32
C LYS A 83 -13.67 -6.54 -0.16
N PRO A 84 -13.90 -5.56 0.72
CA PRO A 84 -12.97 -5.28 1.79
C PRO A 84 -12.78 -6.58 2.58
N ALA A 85 -11.52 -7.03 2.69
CA ALA A 85 -11.18 -8.28 3.38
C ALA A 85 -11.63 -8.26 4.85
N VAL A 86 -11.89 -7.07 5.40
CA VAL A 86 -12.53 -6.86 6.69
C VAL A 86 -14.04 -6.64 6.48
N PRO A 87 -14.91 -7.56 6.93
CA PRO A 87 -16.34 -7.41 6.79
C PRO A 87 -16.82 -6.24 7.66
N ALA A 88 -17.22 -5.16 6.99
CA ALA A 88 -17.82 -3.95 7.51
C ALA A 88 -16.96 -3.17 8.53
N LYS A 89 -16.53 -1.96 8.12
CA LYS A 89 -16.27 -0.86 9.07
C LYS A 89 -17.48 -0.84 10.02
N TRP A 90 -17.30 -1.02 11.33
CA TRP A 90 -18.44 -1.03 12.26
C TRP A 90 -19.34 0.17 12.01
N THR A 91 -20.54 -0.13 11.51
CA THR A 91 -21.62 0.79 11.25
C THR A 91 -22.38 1.03 12.54
N LEU A 92 -23.09 2.16 12.64
CA LEU A 92 -23.91 2.49 13.79
C LEU A 92 -24.91 1.37 14.11
N ASP A 93 -25.56 0.83 13.07
CA ASP A 93 -26.55 -0.24 13.19
C ASP A 93 -25.98 -1.50 13.88
N ARG A 94 -24.80 -1.96 13.44
CA ARG A 94 -24.11 -3.11 14.04
C ARG A 94 -23.66 -2.84 15.49
N CYS A 95 -23.32 -1.59 15.81
CA CYS A 95 -23.04 -1.18 17.18
C CYS A 95 -24.30 -1.26 18.06
N ILE A 96 -25.47 -0.90 17.53
CA ILE A 96 -26.75 -1.00 18.24
C ILE A 96 -27.14 -2.47 18.44
N GLU A 97 -27.02 -3.32 17.41
CA GLU A 97 -27.31 -4.76 17.52
C GLU A 97 -26.47 -5.46 18.60
N THR A 98 -25.17 -5.16 18.63
CA THR A 98 -24.27 -5.71 19.65
C THR A 98 -24.55 -5.15 21.04
N ALA A 99 -24.90 -3.86 21.14
CA ALA A 99 -25.30 -3.26 22.40
C ALA A 99 -26.61 -3.84 22.93
N ARG A 100 -27.59 -4.16 22.08
CA ARG A 100 -28.86 -4.81 22.47
C ARG A 100 -28.68 -6.16 23.18
N GLN A 101 -27.56 -6.86 22.93
CA GLN A 101 -27.24 -8.13 23.61
C GLN A 101 -26.85 -7.94 25.08
N CYS A 102 -26.48 -6.71 25.48
CA CYS A 102 -26.08 -6.38 26.85
C CYS A 102 -27.20 -5.62 27.56
N LYS A 103 -27.43 -5.95 28.83
CA LYS A 103 -28.44 -5.29 29.67
C LYS A 103 -27.88 -4.08 30.41
N LYS A 104 -26.59 -4.13 30.78
CA LYS A 104 -25.91 -3.08 31.55
C LYS A 104 -24.75 -2.47 30.75
N ARG A 105 -24.51 -1.18 30.95
CA ARG A 105 -23.38 -0.46 30.32
C ARG A 105 -22.01 -1.03 30.70
N SER A 106 -21.86 -1.50 31.94
CA SER A 106 -20.61 -2.12 32.42
C SER A 106 -20.34 -3.47 31.74
N GLU A 107 -21.38 -4.24 31.44
CA GLU A 107 -21.30 -5.50 30.71
C GLU A 107 -20.89 -5.27 29.26
N PHE A 108 -21.49 -4.26 28.61
CA PHE A 108 -21.17 -3.88 27.24
C PHE A 108 -19.69 -3.50 27.07
N LYS A 109 -19.13 -2.72 28.01
CA LYS A 109 -17.70 -2.36 28.02
C LYS A 109 -16.78 -3.58 28.18
N LYS A 110 -17.15 -4.54 29.03
CA LYS A 110 -16.31 -5.73 29.30
C LYS A 110 -16.36 -6.74 28.16
N ARG A 111 -17.56 -7.06 27.67
CA ARG A 111 -17.79 -8.10 26.67
C ARG A 111 -17.46 -7.65 25.25
N PHE A 112 -17.79 -6.39 24.92
CA PHE A 112 -17.61 -5.82 23.59
C PHE A 112 -16.74 -4.56 23.61
N HIS A 113 -15.56 -4.66 24.24
CA HIS A 113 -14.61 -3.53 24.39
C HIS A 113 -14.35 -2.79 23.07
N TYR A 114 -14.09 -3.51 21.98
CA TYR A 114 -13.78 -2.89 20.67
C TYR A 114 -14.96 -2.07 20.12
N VAL A 115 -16.19 -2.56 20.28
CA VAL A 115 -17.41 -1.88 19.84
C VAL A 115 -17.69 -0.66 20.72
N TYR A 116 -17.52 -0.81 22.03
CA TYR A 116 -17.68 0.26 23.00
C TYR A 116 -16.73 1.44 22.72
N GLU A 117 -15.45 1.17 22.54
CA GLU A 117 -14.45 2.20 22.24
C GLU A 117 -14.73 2.87 20.89
N ARG A 118 -15.16 2.10 19.89
CA ARG A 118 -15.51 2.67 18.58
C ARG A 118 -16.75 3.55 18.64
N ALA A 119 -17.78 3.12 19.39
CA ALA A 119 -18.95 3.94 19.67
C ALA A 119 -18.57 5.21 20.45
N ARG A 120 -17.59 5.14 21.38
CA ARG A 120 -17.07 6.33 22.09
C ARG A 120 -16.42 7.31 21.13
N LEU A 121 -15.50 6.83 20.30
CA LEU A 121 -14.76 7.64 19.34
C LEU A 121 -15.67 8.30 18.29
N LYS A 122 -16.80 7.66 17.97
CA LYS A 122 -17.79 8.17 17.02
C LYS A 122 -18.95 8.94 17.66
N GLY A 123 -18.99 9.04 18.99
CA GLY A 123 -20.10 9.70 19.71
C GLY A 123 -21.43 8.92 19.70
N TRP A 124 -21.41 7.62 19.40
CA TRP A 124 -22.60 6.77 19.30
C TRP A 124 -23.00 6.10 20.62
N LEU A 125 -22.25 6.35 21.70
CA LEU A 125 -22.47 5.69 22.98
C LEU A 125 -23.87 5.93 23.55
N ASP A 126 -24.42 7.13 23.39
CA ASP A 126 -25.75 7.47 23.93
C ASP A 126 -26.84 6.64 23.22
N ILE A 127 -26.80 6.63 21.89
CA ILE A 127 -27.70 5.87 21.02
C ILE A 127 -27.61 4.36 21.33
N CYS A 128 -26.39 3.83 21.47
CA CYS A 128 -26.19 2.41 21.76
C CYS A 128 -26.58 2.02 23.18
N CYS A 129 -26.57 2.95 24.15
CA CYS A 129 -26.86 2.66 25.56
C CYS A 129 -28.24 3.14 26.01
N SER A 130 -29.06 3.72 25.13
CA SER A 130 -30.39 4.25 25.46
C SER A 130 -31.32 3.18 26.10
N HIS A 131 -31.16 1.91 25.72
CA HIS A 131 -31.93 0.79 26.31
C HIS A 131 -31.32 0.24 27.61
N MET A 132 -30.10 0.63 27.98
CA MET A 132 -29.39 0.14 29.16
C MET A 132 -29.60 1.11 30.32
N ARG A 133 -30.56 0.82 31.19
CA ARG A 133 -30.69 1.47 32.51
C ARG A 133 -29.87 0.73 33.56
#